data_AF-A0A0C2FVM5-F1
#
_entry.id   AF-A0A0C2FVM5-F1
#
_cell.length_a   1.000
_cell.length_b   1.000
_cell.length_c   1.000
_cell.angle_alpha   90.00
_cell.angle_beta   90.00
_cell.angle_gamma   90.00
#
_symmetry.space_group_name_H-M   'P 1'
#
loop_
_entity.id
_entity.type
_entity.pdbx_description
1 polymer ?
#
loop_
_entity_poly.entity_id
_entity_poly.type
_entity_poly.pdbx_seq_one_letter_code
_entity_poly.pdbx_strand_id
1 'polypeptide(L)'
;MRCPDEILLYIGGNKTDCSDPGICPSYKASYEVAKITVHNYDICPKYNDLALMELSQNISETIATPICMPSENLQLDNVLYAAGSGMDYSAPSTLTDPHRKSHGQQGDSGGPLFQVDATDIHTLVGINHAVDSTDRPKTD
;
A
#
# COMPACT_ATOMS: atom_id res chain seq x y z
N MET A 1 -3.74 10.54 16.81
CA MET A 1 -4.57 10.25 15.63
C MET A 1 -4.56 11.48 14.76
N ARG A 2 -4.32 11.34 13.45
CA ARG A 2 -4.37 12.46 12.49
C ARG A 2 -5.81 12.88 12.24
N CYS A 3 -6.05 14.15 11.91
CA CYS A 3 -7.35 14.61 11.47
C CYS A 3 -7.57 14.27 9.98
N PRO A 4 -8.81 13.99 9.53
CA PRO A 4 -9.07 13.64 8.13
C PRO A 4 -8.58 14.66 7.11
N ASP A 5 -8.67 15.95 7.43
CA ASP A 5 -8.23 17.08 6.60
C ASP A 5 -6.70 17.23 6.48
N GLU A 6 -5.94 16.53 7.31
CA GLU A 6 -4.47 16.45 7.20
C GLU A 6 -3.99 15.33 6.26
N ILE A 7 -4.91 14.50 5.73
CA ILE A 7 -4.57 13.35 4.90
C ILE A 7 -5.09 13.55 3.48
N LEU A 8 -4.18 13.42 2.50
CA LEU A 8 -4.53 13.37 1.08
C LEU A 8 -4.37 11.95 0.56
N LEU A 9 -5.44 11.39 -0.01
CA LEU A 9 -5.40 10.07 -0.62
C LEU A 9 -5.24 10.18 -2.13
N TYR A 10 -4.25 9.50 -2.68
CA TYR A 10 -4.00 9.46 -4.12
C TYR A 10 -4.39 8.10 -4.68
N ILE A 11 -5.34 8.09 -5.61
CA ILE A 11 -5.82 6.86 -6.25
C ILE A 11 -5.68 7.01 -7.76
N GLY A 12 -5.09 6.00 -8.39
CA GLY A 12 -4.97 5.92 -9.85
C GLY A 12 -3.58 5.55 -10.38
N GLY A 13 -3.60 4.67 -11.38
CA GLY A 13 -2.84 4.76 -12.63
C GLY A 13 -1.34 4.40 -12.66
N ASN A 14 -1.05 3.22 -13.25
CA ASN A 14 0.04 2.73 -14.14
C ASN A 14 1.50 3.28 -14.09
N LYS A 15 1.80 4.34 -13.33
CA LYS A 15 3.15 4.86 -13.11
C LYS A 15 3.49 4.72 -11.63
N THR A 16 4.42 3.82 -11.36
CA THR A 16 4.95 3.50 -10.03
C THR A 16 6.12 4.39 -9.62
N ASP A 17 6.75 5.10 -10.58
CA ASP A 17 7.82 6.04 -10.30
C ASP A 17 7.23 7.39 -9.89
N CYS A 18 7.14 7.57 -8.57
CA CYS A 18 6.73 8.80 -7.91
C CYS A 18 7.85 9.25 -6.96
N SER A 19 9.07 9.34 -7.48
CA SER A 19 10.25 9.82 -6.74
C SER A 19 10.31 11.35 -6.62
N ASP A 20 9.50 12.10 -7.40
CA ASP A 20 9.37 13.56 -7.32
C ASP A 20 7.93 14.00 -6.94
N PRO A 21 7.73 14.59 -5.75
CA PRO A 21 6.42 15.07 -5.30
C PRO A 21 5.85 16.23 -6.13
N GLY A 22 6.64 16.90 -6.97
CA GLY A 22 6.16 17.94 -7.91
C GLY A 22 5.47 17.38 -9.15
N ILE A 23 5.72 16.11 -9.50
CA ILE A 23 5.24 15.48 -10.74
C ILE A 23 4.01 14.58 -10.48
N CYS A 24 3.95 13.94 -9.31
CA CYS A 24 2.83 13.07 -8.91
C CYS A 24 1.42 13.72 -8.94
N PRO A 25 1.22 15.01 -8.63
CA PRO A 25 -0.11 15.63 -8.62
C PRO A 25 -0.77 15.69 -10.00
N SER A 26 0.02 15.60 -11.09
CA SER A 26 -0.51 15.75 -12.45
C SER A 26 -1.19 14.49 -13.02
N TYR A 27 -1.01 13.32 -12.38
CA TYR A 27 -1.51 12.03 -12.88
C TYR A 27 -2.42 11.27 -11.92
N LYS A 28 -2.51 11.68 -10.65
CA LYS A 28 -3.32 11.00 -9.62
C LYS A 28 -4.46 11.89 -9.19
N ALA A 29 -5.68 11.35 -9.23
CA ALA A 29 -6.81 12.01 -8.60
C ALA A 29 -6.59 11.98 -7.08
N SER A 30 -6.56 13.16 -6.47
CA SER A 30 -6.54 13.32 -5.02
C SER A 30 -7.96 13.30 -4.47
N TYR A 31 -8.17 12.56 -3.39
CA TYR A 31 -9.46 12.41 -2.72
C TYR A 31 -9.34 12.84 -1.27
N GLU A 32 -10.35 13.57 -0.81
CA GLU A 32 -10.47 13.99 0.58
C GLU A 32 -11.02 12.85 1.43
N VAL A 33 -10.47 12.73 2.64
CA VAL A 33 -10.93 11.77 3.64
C VAL A 33 -12.03 12.44 4.47
N ALA A 34 -13.21 11.84 4.50
CA ALA A 34 -14.33 12.30 5.33
C ALA A 34 -14.21 11.82 6.78
N LYS A 35 -13.73 10.59 6.99
CA LYS A 35 -13.67 9.99 8.33
C LYS A 35 -12.58 8.94 8.42
N ILE A 36 -11.93 8.89 9.58
CA ILE A 36 -10.97 7.83 9.94
C ILE A 36 -11.54 7.06 11.12
N THR A 37 -11.65 5.74 10.97
CA THR A 37 -12.04 4.83 12.05
C THR A 37 -10.90 3.87 12.32
N VAL A 38 -10.30 3.97 13.50
CA VAL A 38 -9.23 3.05 13.93
C VAL A 38 -9.86 1.89 14.68
N HIS A 39 -9.41 0.67 14.41
CA HIS A 39 -9.84 -0.50 15.18
C HIS A 39 -9.32 -0.43 16.62
N ASN A 40 -9.64 -1.41 17.47
CA ASN A 40 -9.20 -1.47 18.86
C ASN A 40 -7.70 -1.84 18.93
N TYR A 41 -6.86 -0.96 18.39
CA TYR A 41 -5.43 -1.10 18.27
C TYR A 41 -4.78 -1.06 19.65
N ASP A 42 -3.99 -2.08 19.96
CA ASP A 42 -3.18 -2.12 21.16
C ASP A 42 -1.71 -1.93 20.79
N ILE A 43 -1.14 -0.80 21.23
CA ILE A 43 0.20 -0.36 20.85
C ILE A 43 1.30 -1.29 21.36
N CYS A 44 1.08 -1.96 22.50
CA CYS A 44 2.10 -2.79 23.14
C CYS A 44 2.29 -4.15 22.43
N PRO A 45 1.24 -4.96 22.22
CA PRO A 45 1.34 -6.18 21.43
C PRO A 45 1.24 -5.94 19.92
N LYS A 46 0.97 -4.69 19.49
CA LYS A 46 0.73 -4.31 18.08
C LYS A 46 -0.47 -5.05 17.45
N TYR A 47 -1.44 -5.45 18.27
CA TYR A 47 -2.63 -6.15 17.80
C TYR A 47 -3.61 -5.17 17.18
N ASN A 48 -4.37 -5.67 16.21
CA ASN A 48 -5.46 -4.94 15.57
C ASN A 48 -5.01 -3.64 14.89
N ASP A 49 -3.83 -3.64 14.26
CA ASP A 49 -3.38 -2.50 13.45
C ASP A 49 -4.15 -2.44 12.12
N LEU A 50 -5.37 -1.90 12.23
CA LEU A 50 -6.31 -1.76 11.15
C LEU A 50 -7.04 -0.45 11.30
N ALA A 51 -7.17 0.29 10.20
CA ALA A 51 -7.98 1.49 10.14
C ALA A 51 -8.77 1.53 8.82
N LEU A 52 -9.92 2.19 8.86
CA LEU A 52 -10.75 2.49 7.69
C LEU A 52 -10.73 3.99 7.44
N MET A 53 -10.50 4.37 6.19
CA MET A 53 -10.64 5.73 5.69
C MET A 53 -11.85 5.79 4.77
N GLU A 54 -12.85 6.55 5.19
CA GLU A 54 -14.04 6.84 4.39
C GLU A 54 -13.78 8.11 3.57
N LEU A 55 -14.04 8.06 2.27
CA LEU A 55 -13.83 9.19 1.37
C LEU A 55 -15.08 10.06 1.30
N SER A 56 -14.90 11.36 1.04
CA SER A 56 -16.01 12.30 0.88
C SER A 56 -16.86 12.03 -0.37
N GLN A 57 -16.34 11.23 -1.31
CA GLN A 57 -17.01 10.89 -2.55
C GLN A 57 -16.63 9.47 -3.03
N ASN A 58 -17.54 8.85 -3.79
CA ASN A 58 -17.28 7.58 -4.45
C ASN A 58 -16.27 7.74 -5.60
N ILE A 59 -15.49 6.69 -5.85
CA ILE A 59 -14.52 6.64 -6.96
C ILE A 59 -15.18 5.95 -8.15
N SER A 60 -14.96 6.48 -9.36
CA SER A 60 -15.40 5.83 -10.58
C SER A 60 -14.59 4.57 -10.85
N GLU A 61 -15.25 3.49 -11.30
CA GLU A 61 -14.59 2.24 -11.70
C GLU A 61 -13.59 2.42 -12.86
N THR A 62 -13.70 3.51 -13.62
CA THR A 62 -12.72 3.86 -14.66
C THR A 62 -11.38 4.35 -14.10
N ILE A 63 -11.33 4.72 -12.82
CA ILE A 63 -10.13 5.22 -12.13
C ILE A 63 -9.50 4.11 -11.30
N ALA A 64 -10.31 3.36 -10.55
CA ALA A 64 -9.86 2.24 -9.74
C ALA A 64 -11.01 1.27 -9.47
N THR A 65 -10.66 0.00 -9.34
CA THR A 65 -11.55 -1.07 -8.90
C THR A 65 -11.10 -1.57 -7.52
N PRO A 66 -12.03 -1.87 -6.60
CA PRO A 66 -11.68 -2.38 -5.29
C PRO A 66 -11.06 -3.79 -5.38
N ILE A 67 -10.19 -4.11 -4.43
CA ILE A 67 -9.70 -5.48 -4.21
C ILE A 67 -10.77 -6.32 -3.50
N CYS A 68 -10.79 -7.63 -3.72
CA CYS A 68 -11.72 -8.52 -3.02
C CYS A 68 -11.29 -8.73 -1.55
N MET A 69 -12.29 -8.87 -0.67
CA MET A 69 -12.07 -9.29 0.72
C MET A 69 -12.04 -10.81 0.81
N PRO A 70 -11.25 -11.37 1.75
CA PRO A 70 -11.19 -12.81 1.95
C PRO A 70 -12.44 -13.30 2.67
N SER A 71 -12.83 -14.55 2.44
CA SER A 71 -13.74 -15.24 3.35
C SER A 71 -13.06 -15.51 4.68
N GLU A 72 -13.86 -15.69 5.74
CA GLU A 72 -13.32 -16.15 7.02
C GLU A 72 -12.56 -17.47 6.84
N ASN A 73 -11.37 -17.58 7.45
CA ASN A 73 -10.50 -18.75 7.37
C ASN A 73 -10.11 -19.17 5.94
N LEU A 74 -10.07 -18.22 4.99
CA LEU A 74 -9.52 -18.45 3.65
C LEU A 74 -8.12 -19.06 3.76
N GLN A 75 -7.90 -20.17 3.05
CA GLN A 75 -6.58 -20.78 2.97
C GLN A 75 -5.67 -19.91 2.12
N LEU A 76 -4.47 -19.66 2.63
CA LEU A 76 -3.48 -18.86 1.94
C LEU A 76 -2.76 -19.69 0.88
N ASP A 77 -2.54 -19.08 -0.27
CA ASP A 77 -1.70 -19.67 -1.31
C ASP A 77 -0.23 -19.66 -0.89
N ASN A 78 0.54 -20.57 -1.50
CA ASN A 78 1.99 -20.67 -1.27
C ASN A 78 2.75 -19.41 -1.72
N VAL A 79 2.16 -18.64 -2.64
CA VAL A 79 2.75 -17.42 -3.19
C VAL A 79 1.81 -16.25 -2.88
N LEU A 80 2.35 -15.25 -2.18
CA LEU A 80 1.67 -14.01 -1.86
C LEU A 80 2.42 -12.83 -2.48
N TYR A 81 1.67 -11.80 -2.86
CA TYR A 81 2.18 -10.60 -3.47
C TYR A 81 2.03 -9.42 -2.52
N ALA A 82 3.02 -8.55 -2.50
CA ALA A 82 2.99 -7.31 -1.75
C ALA A 82 3.34 -6.15 -2.67
N ALA A 83 2.64 -5.03 -2.49
CA ALA A 83 2.91 -3.79 -3.20
C ALA A 83 3.16 -2.65 -2.20
N GLY A 84 4.07 -1.75 -2.55
CA GLY A 84 4.41 -0.60 -1.72
C GLY A 84 5.34 0.37 -2.45
N SER A 85 5.40 1.60 -1.94
CA SER A 85 6.23 2.69 -2.48
C SER A 85 7.39 3.08 -1.54
N GLY A 86 7.69 2.21 -0.57
CA GLY A 86 8.75 2.42 0.43
C GLY A 86 10.14 2.64 -0.18
N MET A 87 10.98 3.39 0.52
CA MET A 87 12.37 3.66 0.11
C MET A 87 13.31 2.53 0.52
N ASP A 88 14.08 2.03 -0.45
CA ASP A 88 15.18 1.12 -0.24
C ASP A 88 16.51 1.88 -0.26
N TYR A 89 17.03 2.17 0.93
CA TYR A 89 18.32 2.84 1.10
C TYR A 89 19.53 1.99 0.68
N SER A 90 19.33 0.68 0.45
CA SER A 90 20.37 -0.23 -0.04
C SER A 90 20.38 -0.37 -1.57
N ALA A 91 19.42 0.27 -2.26
CA ALA A 91 19.37 0.28 -3.72
C ALA A 91 20.62 0.96 -4.31
N PRO A 92 21.34 0.31 -5.25
CA PRO A 92 22.49 0.91 -5.89
C PRO A 92 22.06 2.08 -6.79
N SER A 93 22.65 3.25 -6.57
CA SER A 93 22.55 4.37 -7.50
C SER A 93 23.30 4.04 -8.79
N THR A 94 22.71 4.39 -9.93
CA THR A 94 23.33 4.16 -11.25
C THR A 94 23.69 5.51 -11.88
N LEU A 95 24.61 5.54 -12.85
CA LEU A 95 24.94 6.79 -13.57
C LEU A 95 23.73 7.41 -14.28
N THR A 96 22.74 6.59 -14.62
CA THR A 96 21.45 6.99 -15.22
C THR A 96 20.39 7.36 -14.19
N ASP A 97 20.59 7.02 -12.92
CA ASP A 97 19.67 7.30 -11.81
C ASP A 97 20.47 7.47 -10.50
N PRO A 98 21.14 8.62 -10.32
CA PRO A 98 22.06 8.87 -9.21
C PRO A 98 21.34 9.12 -7.88
N HIS A 99 20.01 9.31 -7.89
CA HIS A 99 19.19 9.59 -6.73
C HIS A 99 18.18 8.47 -6.40
N ARG A 100 18.32 7.30 -7.02
CA ARG A 100 17.45 6.15 -6.77
C ARG A 100 17.51 5.72 -5.30
N LYS A 101 16.50 6.12 -4.54
CA LYS A 101 16.23 5.62 -3.18
C LYS A 101 14.99 4.74 -3.13
N SER A 102 14.37 4.50 -4.28
CA SER A 102 13.10 3.80 -4.40
C SER A 102 13.30 2.64 -5.39
N HIS A 103 13.67 1.49 -4.87
CA HIS A 103 13.19 0.25 -5.47
C HIS A 103 11.89 -0.07 -4.76
N GLY A 104 10.82 -0.38 -5.51
CA GLY A 104 9.55 -0.81 -4.93
C GLY A 104 9.82 -1.89 -3.90
N GLN A 105 9.77 -1.52 -2.62
CA GLN A 105 9.88 -2.46 -1.54
C GLN A 105 8.61 -3.32 -1.57
N GLN A 106 8.75 -4.60 -1.25
CA GLN A 106 7.59 -5.44 -0.97
C GLN A 106 6.93 -4.90 0.30
N GLY A 107 5.94 -4.02 0.11
CA GLY A 107 5.15 -3.46 1.20
C GLY A 107 5.74 -2.21 1.85
N ASP A 108 4.90 -1.18 1.95
CA ASP A 108 4.99 -0.09 2.93
C ASP A 108 3.96 -0.31 4.04
N SER A 109 4.05 0.43 5.16
CA SER A 109 3.01 0.38 6.20
C SER A 109 1.64 0.76 5.63
N GLY A 110 0.64 -0.08 5.86
CA GLY A 110 -0.68 0.01 5.25
C GLY A 110 -0.79 -0.59 3.84
N GLY A 111 0.32 -0.99 3.23
CA GLY A 111 0.35 -1.62 1.91
C GLY A 111 -0.29 -3.02 1.91
N PRO A 112 -0.85 -3.45 0.76
CA PRO A 112 -1.58 -4.71 0.66
C PRO A 112 -0.64 -5.92 0.58
N LEU A 113 -1.02 -7.01 1.26
CA LEU A 113 -0.60 -8.37 0.99
C LEU A 113 -1.79 -9.12 0.38
N PHE A 114 -1.63 -9.68 -0.81
CA PHE A 114 -2.72 -10.27 -1.57
C PHE A 114 -2.32 -11.56 -2.28
N GLN A 115 -3.30 -12.40 -2.59
CA GLN A 115 -3.15 -13.57 -3.45
C GLN A 115 -3.99 -13.43 -4.71
N VAL A 116 -3.62 -14.15 -5.76
CA VAL A 116 -4.24 -14.06 -7.10
C VAL A 116 -4.64 -15.46 -7.54
N ASP A 117 -5.92 -15.64 -7.85
CA ASP A 117 -6.43 -16.93 -8.31
C ASP A 117 -6.25 -17.15 -9.82
N ALA A 118 -6.64 -18.33 -10.31
CA ALA A 118 -6.53 -18.69 -11.72
C ALA A 118 -7.39 -17.84 -12.67
N THR A 119 -8.34 -17.06 -12.13
CA THR A 119 -9.20 -16.13 -12.86
C THR A 119 -8.73 -14.68 -12.76
N ASP A 120 -7.51 -14.47 -12.24
CA ASP A 120 -6.89 -13.16 -12.04
C ASP A 120 -7.63 -12.28 -11.01
N ILE A 121 -8.41 -12.91 -10.12
CA ILE A 121 -9.06 -12.20 -9.02
C ILE A 121 -8.06 -12.02 -7.88
N HIS A 122 -7.90 -10.77 -7.47
CA HIS A 122 -6.99 -10.37 -6.42
C HIS A 122 -7.74 -10.27 -5.09
N THR A 123 -7.30 -11.04 -4.09
CA THR A 123 -7.91 -11.06 -2.75
C THR A 123 -6.92 -10.55 -1.72
N LEU A 124 -7.34 -9.53 -0.95
CA LEU A 124 -6.55 -9.00 0.16
C LEU A 124 -6.51 -10.03 1.28
N VAL A 125 -5.32 -10.42 1.73
CA VAL A 125 -5.13 -11.40 2.82
C VAL A 125 -4.33 -10.83 3.99
N GLY A 126 -3.74 -9.65 3.82
CA GLY A 126 -3.07 -8.95 4.90
C GLY A 126 -2.81 -7.48 4.59
N ILE A 127 -2.47 -6.73 5.63
CA ILE A 127 -2.06 -5.33 5.57
C ILE A 127 -0.76 -5.22 6.35
N ASN A 128 0.24 -4.57 5.78
CA ASN A 128 1.54 -4.46 6.43
C ASN A 128 1.47 -3.49 7.63
N HIS A 129 1.86 -3.97 8.81
CA HIS A 129 1.88 -3.18 10.05
C HIS A 129 3.07 -2.18 10.08
N ALA A 130 4.29 -2.71 10.06
CA ALA A 130 5.51 -1.94 10.17
C ALA A 130 6.62 -2.56 9.33
N VAL A 131 7.34 -1.72 8.59
CA VAL A 131 8.61 -2.09 7.94
C VAL A 131 9.70 -1.89 8.99
N ASP A 132 9.96 -2.90 9.81
CA ASP A 132 11.12 -2.91 10.72
C ASP A 132 12.24 -3.69 10.00
N SER A 133 13.18 -2.94 9.41
CA SER A 133 14.31 -3.42 8.61
C SER A 133 13.97 -4.08 7.26
N THR A 134 14.79 -3.78 6.25
CA THR A 134 14.85 -4.41 4.92
C THR A 134 15.27 -5.89 4.94
N ASP A 135 15.17 -6.58 6.08
CA ASP A 135 15.64 -7.95 6.27
C ASP A 135 14.55 -8.96 5.87
N ARG A 136 14.23 -9.01 4.58
CA ARG A 136 13.93 -10.33 3.99
C ARG A 136 15.25 -10.88 3.44
N PRO A 137 15.74 -12.03 3.94
CA PRO A 137 16.81 -12.73 3.25
C PRO A 137 16.34 -12.94 1.81
N LYS A 138 17.17 -12.54 0.85
CA LYS A 138 17.05 -13.10 -0.50
C LYS A 138 17.19 -14.61 -0.31
N THR A 139 16.13 -15.36 -0.60
CA THR A 139 16.27 -16.80 -0.82
C THR A 139 17.22 -16.98 -2.00
N ASP A 140 18.29 -17.72 -1.75
CA ASP A 140 19.31 -18.12 -2.73
C ASP A 140 18.72 -18.78 -3.99
#